data_AF-A0A2V6KAT8-F1
#
_entry.id   AF-A0A2V6KAT8-F1
#
_cell.length_a   1.000
_cell.length_b   1.000
_cell.length_c   1.000
_cell.angle_alpha   90.00
_cell.angle_beta   90.00
_cell.angle_gamma   90.00
#
_symmetry.space_group_name_H-M   'P 1'
#
loop_
_entity.id
_entity.type
_entity.pdbx_description
1 polymer ?
#
loop_
_entity_poly.entity_id
_entity_poly.type
_entity_poly.pdbx_seq_one_letter_code
_entity_poly.pdbx_strand_id
1 'polypeptide(L)'
;MAANLFRTKSPDHLIAEAAAPERQMKRTLGPVALTAIGIGAVIGAGIFSLTGTAAAGQTFASSLETPVINFVQAWFSGTGAVLGRAGAGPAIAVSFIV
;
A
#
# COMPACT_ATOMS: atom_id res chain seq x y z
N MET A 1 -17.18 32.87 3.35
CA MET A 1 -16.59 31.92 4.33
C MET A 1 -15.56 31.07 3.59
N ALA A 2 -14.28 31.40 3.67
CA ALA A 2 -13.23 30.56 3.09
C ALA A 2 -13.14 29.25 3.90
N ALA A 3 -13.16 28.10 3.21
CA ALA A 3 -13.03 26.81 3.86
C ALA A 3 -11.65 26.70 4.53
N ASN A 4 -11.63 26.34 5.81
CA ASN A 4 -10.41 26.10 6.58
C ASN A 4 -9.77 24.76 6.17
N LEU A 5 -9.09 24.74 5.01
CA LEU A 5 -8.51 23.53 4.42
C LEU A 5 -7.36 22.91 5.25
N PHE A 6 -6.69 23.70 6.09
CA PHE A 6 -5.54 23.25 6.89
C PHE A 6 -5.81 23.15 8.40
N ARG A 7 -7.08 23.15 8.81
CA ARG A 7 -7.43 22.99 10.23
C ARG A 7 -7.10 21.59 10.71
N THR A 8 -6.37 21.49 11.82
CA THR A 8 -6.09 20.23 12.51
C THR A 8 -7.11 19.94 13.61
N LYS A 9 -7.36 18.67 13.88
CA LYS A 9 -8.23 18.21 14.96
C LYS A 9 -7.35 17.93 16.19
N SER A 10 -7.74 18.43 17.36
CA SER A 10 -6.94 18.20 18.57
C SER A 10 -7.03 16.74 19.03
N PRO A 11 -5.96 16.18 19.64
CA PRO A 11 -5.99 14.84 20.21
C PRO A 11 -7.11 14.64 21.24
N ASP A 12 -7.32 15.63 22.11
CA ASP A 12 -8.36 15.56 23.15
C ASP A 12 -9.76 15.41 22.55
N HIS A 13 -10.02 16.10 21.43
CA HIS A 13 -11.28 15.97 20.72
C HIS A 13 -11.45 14.58 20.09
N LEU A 14 -10.38 13.95 19.61
CA LEU A 14 -10.44 12.58 19.09
C LEU A 14 -10.74 11.57 20.20
N ILE A 15 -10.13 11.73 21.38
CA ILE A 15 -10.35 10.87 22.54
C ILE A 15 -11.81 10.99 23.03
N ALA A 16 -12.31 12.22 23.14
CA ALA A 16 -13.69 12.48 23.55
C ALA A 16 -14.71 11.84 22.58
N GLU A 17 -14.47 11.95 21.26
CA GLU A 17 -15.35 11.36 20.25
C GLU A 17 -15.30 9.82 20.26
N ALA A 18 -14.12 9.23 20.46
CA ALA A 18 -13.97 7.78 20.59
C ALA A 18 -14.61 7.22 21.88
N ALA A 19 -14.77 8.05 22.91
CA ALA A 19 -15.40 7.67 24.17
C ALA A 19 -16.94 7.75 24.14
N ALA A 20 -17.55 8.35 23.09
CA ALA A 20 -19.00 8.51 22.98
C ALA A 20 -19.74 7.15 23.09
N PRO A 21 -20.73 6.99 23.98
CA PRO A 21 -21.38 5.70 24.25
C PRO A 21 -21.99 5.04 23.02
N GLU A 22 -22.56 5.85 22.13
CA GLU A 22 -23.17 5.42 20.86
C GLU A 22 -22.18 4.89 19.82
N ARG A 23 -20.86 5.13 19.99
CA ARG A 23 -19.81 4.69 19.06
C ARG A 23 -18.83 3.69 19.68
N GLN A 24 -18.99 3.32 20.95
CA GLN A 24 -18.09 2.37 21.60
C GLN A 24 -18.34 0.93 21.13
N MET A 25 -17.25 0.23 20.82
CA MET A 25 -17.25 -1.20 20.53
C MET A 25 -16.65 -1.99 21.72
N LYS A 26 -17.07 -3.25 21.89
CA LYS A 26 -16.45 -4.16 22.86
C LYS A 26 -15.00 -4.43 22.44
N ARG A 27 -14.04 -4.20 23.34
CA ARG A 27 -12.61 -4.42 23.11
C ARG A 27 -12.25 -5.90 23.22
N THR A 28 -12.58 -6.67 22.17
CA THR A 28 -12.37 -8.13 22.14
C THR A 28 -11.15 -8.57 21.34
N LEU A 29 -10.56 -7.69 20.54
CA LEU A 29 -9.41 -8.00 19.68
C LEU A 29 -8.10 -7.91 20.47
N GLY A 30 -7.49 -9.07 20.71
CA GLY A 30 -6.12 -9.18 21.26
C GLY A 30 -5.03 -8.99 20.19
N PRO A 31 -3.74 -9.03 20.57
CA PRO A 31 -2.62 -8.78 19.67
C PRO A 31 -2.60 -9.67 18.42
N VAL A 32 -2.92 -10.95 18.58
CA VAL A 32 -2.95 -11.92 17.46
C VAL A 32 -4.09 -11.58 16.49
N ALA A 33 -5.28 -11.29 17.00
CA ALA A 33 -6.43 -10.93 16.17
C ALA A 33 -6.20 -9.60 15.43
N LEU A 34 -5.58 -8.61 16.09
CA LEU A 34 -5.18 -7.34 15.46
C LEU A 34 -4.13 -7.56 14.37
N THR A 35 -3.16 -8.45 14.60
CA THR A 35 -2.16 -8.81 13.60
C THR A 35 -2.81 -9.48 12.38
N ALA A 36 -3.75 -10.41 12.61
CA ALA A 36 -4.48 -11.07 11.53
C ALA A 36 -5.32 -10.09 10.70
N ILE A 37 -5.96 -9.09 11.33
CA ILE A 37 -6.65 -8.01 10.62
C ILE A 37 -5.66 -7.21 9.76
N GLY A 38 -4.49 -6.87 10.31
CA GLY A 38 -3.44 -6.18 9.56
C GLY A 38 -2.98 -6.97 8.33
N ILE A 39 -2.71 -8.27 8.49
CA ILE A 39 -2.33 -9.16 7.38
C ILE A 39 -3.44 -9.21 6.33
N GLY A 40 -4.69 -9.42 6.74
CA GLY A 40 -5.84 -9.44 5.84
C GLY A 40 -6.07 -8.13 5.10
N ALA A 41 -5.75 -6.99 5.71
CA ALA A 41 -5.84 -5.67 5.08
C ALA A 41 -4.69 -5.41 4.08
N VAL A 42 -3.51 -6.01 4.30
CA VAL A 42 -2.33 -5.85 3.42
C VAL A 42 -2.38 -6.81 2.23
N ILE A 43 -2.77 -8.06 2.46
CA ILE A 43 -2.84 -9.09 1.41
C ILE A 43 -4.14 -8.91 0.62
N GLY A 44 -4.04 -8.34 -0.57
CA GLY A 44 -5.17 -8.16 -1.49
C GLY A 44 -4.76 -8.25 -2.95
N ALA A 45 -5.55 -7.64 -3.84
CA ALA A 45 -5.30 -7.66 -5.29
C ALA A 45 -3.89 -7.19 -5.69
N GLY A 46 -3.27 -6.33 -4.86
CA GLY A 46 -1.92 -5.82 -5.07
C GLY A 46 -0.89 -6.93 -5.26
N ILE A 47 -0.76 -7.88 -4.34
CA ILE A 47 0.29 -8.91 -4.48
C ILE A 47 0.06 -9.81 -5.70
N PHE A 48 -1.19 -10.19 -5.99
CA PHE A 48 -1.49 -11.04 -7.14
C PHE A 48 -1.28 -10.32 -8.49
N SER A 49 -1.75 -9.07 -8.61
CA SER A 49 -1.59 -8.28 -9.83
C SER A 49 -0.13 -7.87 -10.06
N LEU A 50 0.57 -7.40 -9.03
CA LEU A 50 1.94 -6.94 -9.15
C LEU A 50 2.90 -8.08 -9.48
N THR A 51 2.69 -9.27 -8.92
CA THR A 51 3.54 -10.43 -9.21
C THR A 51 3.31 -10.93 -10.64
N GLY A 52 2.07 -10.93 -11.13
CA GLY A 52 1.76 -11.28 -12.52
C GLY A 52 2.32 -10.30 -13.55
N THR A 53 2.17 -8.99 -13.32
CA THR A 53 2.74 -7.96 -14.20
C THR A 53 4.27 -7.96 -14.18
N ALA A 54 4.89 -8.29 -13.05
CA ALA A 54 6.32 -8.49 -12.95
C ALA A 54 6.76 -9.77 -13.68
N ALA A 55 6.09 -10.90 -13.52
CA ALA A 55 6.40 -12.13 -14.26
C ALA A 55 6.32 -11.93 -15.78
N ALA A 56 5.37 -11.12 -16.25
CA ALA A 56 5.23 -10.76 -17.66
C ALA A 56 6.23 -9.69 -18.14
N GLY A 57 6.99 -9.04 -17.24
CA GLY A 57 7.93 -7.98 -17.58
C GLY A 57 7.28 -6.78 -18.26
N GLN A 58 6.10 -6.38 -17.80
CA GLN A 58 5.30 -5.35 -18.48
C GLN A 58 5.99 -3.99 -18.51
N THR A 59 6.08 -3.40 -19.70
CA THR A 59 6.50 -2.01 -19.90
C THR A 59 5.29 -1.10 -19.96
N PHE A 60 5.33 0.05 -19.29
CA PHE A 60 4.24 1.04 -19.32
C PHE A 60 4.58 2.19 -20.25
N ALA A 61 3.59 2.67 -21.02
CA ALA A 61 3.75 3.85 -21.86
C ALA A 61 3.68 5.16 -21.05
N SER A 62 3.02 5.13 -19.89
CA SER A 62 2.86 6.27 -19.00
C SER A 62 3.73 6.15 -17.75
N SER A 63 4.39 7.25 -17.38
CA SER A 63 5.14 7.35 -16.12
C SER A 63 4.26 7.19 -14.88
N LEU A 64 2.96 7.46 -14.98
CA LEU A 64 2.02 7.34 -13.85
C LEU A 64 1.74 5.88 -13.46
N GLU A 65 1.92 4.94 -14.37
CA GLU A 65 1.68 3.51 -14.15
C GLU A 65 2.94 2.81 -13.59
N THR A 66 4.07 3.51 -13.63
CA THR A 66 5.35 3.00 -13.14
C THR A 66 5.34 2.99 -11.61
N PRO A 67 5.78 1.90 -10.95
CA PRO A 67 5.79 1.85 -9.51
C PRO A 67 6.73 2.90 -8.90
N VAL A 68 6.28 3.49 -7.79
CA VAL A 68 7.00 4.55 -7.06
C VAL A 68 8.45 4.16 -6.74
N ILE A 69 8.70 2.87 -6.47
CA ILE A 69 10.04 2.37 -6.16
C ILE A 69 11.05 2.61 -7.29
N ASN A 70 10.64 2.57 -8.56
CA ASN A 70 11.55 2.82 -9.68
C ASN A 70 12.01 4.29 -9.72
N PHE A 71 11.14 5.22 -9.31
CA PHE A 71 11.50 6.63 -9.17
C PHE A 71 12.46 6.85 -8.00
N VAL A 72 12.21 6.16 -6.89
CA VAL A 72 13.10 6.18 -5.72
C VAL A 72 14.48 5.61 -6.10
N GLN A 73 14.53 4.48 -6.80
CA GLN A 73 15.79 3.89 -7.28
C GLN A 73 16.52 4.78 -8.27
N ALA A 74 15.81 5.39 -9.23
CA ALA A 74 16.36 6.35 -10.17
C ALA A 74 16.98 7.56 -9.45
N TRP A 75 16.29 8.07 -8.43
CA TRP A 75 16.79 9.14 -7.58
C TRP A 75 18.11 8.77 -6.89
N PHE A 76 18.17 7.58 -6.29
CA PHE A 76 19.38 7.13 -5.60
C PHE A 76 20.52 6.75 -6.56
N SER A 77 20.22 6.25 -7.75
CA SER A 77 21.21 5.71 -8.69
C SER A 77 21.71 6.74 -9.71
N GLY A 78 21.06 7.91 -9.81
CA GLY A 78 21.38 8.95 -10.80
C GLY A 78 21.06 8.54 -12.25
N THR A 79 20.38 7.42 -12.45
CA THR A 79 19.98 6.90 -13.77
C THR A 79 18.54 7.32 -14.10
N GLY A 80 18.17 7.30 -15.38
CA GLY A 80 16.78 7.53 -15.80
C GLY A 80 15.82 6.48 -15.21
N ALA A 81 14.60 6.88 -14.89
CA ALA A 81 13.58 5.97 -14.37
C ALA A 81 13.16 4.95 -15.44
N VAL A 82 13.26 3.66 -15.11
CA VAL A 82 12.75 2.58 -15.97
C VAL A 82 11.22 2.57 -15.86
N LEU A 83 10.56 2.85 -16.98
CA LEU A 83 9.11 2.87 -17.07
C LEU A 83 8.58 1.44 -17.27
N GLY A 84 7.85 0.92 -16.29
CA GLY A 84 7.42 -0.48 -16.30
C GLY A 84 7.66 -1.25 -15.00
N ARG A 85 7.39 -2.54 -15.09
CA ARG A 85 7.89 -3.58 -14.21
C ARG A 85 9.03 -4.30 -14.93
N ALA A 86 10.24 -4.29 -14.36
CA ALA A 86 11.25 -5.23 -14.80
C ALA A 86 10.73 -6.66 -14.63
N GLY A 87 11.05 -7.53 -15.60
CA GLY A 87 10.71 -8.95 -15.54
C GLY A 87 11.16 -9.55 -14.21
N ALA A 88 10.22 -10.09 -13.43
CA ALA A 88 10.56 -10.87 -12.27
C ALA A 88 11.29 -12.11 -12.79
N GLY A 89 12.55 -12.27 -12.35
CA GLY A 89 13.42 -13.33 -12.82
C GLY A 89 12.82 -14.74 -12.69
N PRO A 90 13.52 -15.79 -13.17
CA PRO A 90 12.95 -17.12 -13.35
C PRO A 90 12.31 -17.70 -12.08
N ALA A 91 12.76 -17.32 -10.89
CA ALA A 91 12.17 -17.76 -9.62
C ALA A 91 10.67 -17.39 -9.47
N ILE A 92 10.24 -16.20 -9.90
CA ILE A 92 8.84 -15.80 -9.80
C ILE A 92 7.99 -16.46 -10.90
N ALA A 93 8.52 -16.59 -12.11
CA ALA A 93 7.83 -17.29 -13.18
C ALA A 93 7.60 -18.78 -12.85
N VAL A 94 8.63 -19.44 -12.29
CA VAL A 94 8.56 -20.85 -11.86
C VAL A 94 7.62 -21.04 -10.66
N SER A 95 7.47 -20.04 -9.79
CA SER A 95 6.54 -20.09 -8.64
C SER A 95 5.05 -20.23 -9.01
N PHE A 96 4.68 -20.02 -10.28
CA PHE A 96 3.32 -20.24 -10.77
C PHE A 96 3.10 -21.63 -11.41
N ILE A 97 4.17 -22.40 -11.61
CA ILE A 97 4.11 -23.74 -12.24
C ILE A 97 3.98 -24.85 -11.18
N VAL A 98 4.44 -24.58 -9.96
CA VAL A 98 4.37 -25.49 -8.79
C VAL A 98 3.24 -25.05 -7.87
#